data_AF-A0A3B7MX79-F1
#
_entry.id   AF-A0A3B7MX79-F1
#
_cell.length_a   1.000
_cell.length_b   1.000
_cell.length_c   1.000
_cell.angle_alpha   90.00
_cell.angle_beta   90.00
_cell.angle_gamma   90.00
#
_symmetry.space_group_name_H-M   'P 1'
#
loop_
_entity.id
_entity.type
_entity.pdbx_description
1 polymer ?
#
loop_
_entity_poly.entity_id
_entity_poly.type
_entity_poly.pdbx_seq_one_letter_code
_entity_poly.pdbx_strand_id
1 'polypeptide(L)'
;MKNIFLTISAAAVMGLLGSCTKEPLNNINEDESRIYITNYDSTASFSAYKTFSIVDSVSVINNNQLTQKAITDYDAAVIAAVKARMGQQGYTLVNKSQDPDLGINVSRIYNTSTGIVSYPDYWGAYYGYWDPFYWGYPGYGYGFPAYYGTYQIREGALSIDALDLKDAGADKKIKGVWMGLVRGSGVFRTANVPGHINSLFDQSGYFKANQ
;
A
#
# COMPACT_ATOMS: atom_id res chain seq x y z
N MET A 1 -44.07 -5.54 -75.44
CA MET A 1 -44.82 -4.44 -74.81
C MET A 1 -44.69 -4.55 -73.31
N LYS A 2 -44.26 -3.46 -72.66
CA LYS A 2 -44.42 -3.10 -71.24
C LYS A 2 -43.51 -3.79 -70.19
N ASN A 3 -42.49 -3.02 -69.79
CA ASN A 3 -41.76 -3.14 -68.52
C ASN A 3 -42.72 -2.98 -67.33
N ILE A 4 -42.47 -3.68 -66.22
CA ILE A 4 -42.83 -3.25 -64.86
C ILE A 4 -41.75 -3.74 -63.89
N PHE A 5 -41.07 -2.77 -63.28
CA PHE A 5 -40.27 -2.91 -62.06
C PHE A 5 -41.18 -2.71 -60.85
N LEU A 6 -41.03 -3.53 -59.80
CA LEU A 6 -41.39 -3.32 -58.38
C LEU A 6 -41.19 -4.70 -57.68
N THR A 7 -40.66 -4.93 -56.49
CA THR A 7 -40.31 -4.10 -55.34
C THR A 7 -39.43 -4.94 -54.40
N ILE A 8 -38.59 -4.27 -53.63
CA ILE A 8 -37.69 -4.78 -52.58
C ILE A 8 -38.44 -5.68 -51.58
N SER A 9 -37.84 -6.82 -51.23
CA SER A 9 -38.17 -7.56 -50.00
C SER A 9 -36.88 -7.83 -49.24
N ALA A 10 -36.61 -6.91 -48.30
CA ALA A 10 -35.56 -7.01 -47.32
C ALA A 10 -35.94 -8.07 -46.27
N ALA A 11 -35.16 -9.15 -46.21
CA ALA A 11 -35.16 -10.08 -45.08
C ALA A 11 -33.76 -10.72 -44.96
N ALA A 12 -32.74 -9.88 -44.84
CA ALA A 12 -31.39 -10.33 -44.51
C ALA A 12 -31.16 -10.11 -43.00
N VAL A 13 -31.42 -11.19 -42.24
CA VAL A 13 -30.73 -11.59 -41.02
C VAL A 13 -30.33 -10.44 -40.08
N MET A 14 -31.28 -10.01 -39.27
CA MET A 14 -31.03 -9.23 -38.06
C MET A 14 -30.53 -10.19 -36.97
N GLY A 15 -29.28 -10.65 -37.12
CA GLY A 15 -28.56 -11.41 -36.11
C GLY A 15 -28.18 -10.46 -34.97
N LEU A 16 -28.96 -10.51 -33.90
CA LEU A 16 -28.76 -9.79 -32.65
C LEU A 16 -27.30 -9.88 -32.22
N LEU A 17 -26.59 -8.75 -32.29
CA LEU A 17 -25.36 -8.53 -31.54
C LEU A 17 -25.73 -8.46 -30.05
N GLY A 18 -26.03 -9.60 -29.45
CA GLY A 18 -25.97 -9.80 -28.01
C GLY A 18 -24.50 -9.80 -27.58
N SER A 19 -23.80 -8.69 -27.80
CA SER A 19 -22.56 -8.42 -27.12
C SER A 19 -22.91 -8.20 -25.65
N CYS A 20 -22.93 -9.28 -24.88
CA CYS A 20 -22.72 -9.24 -23.45
C CYS A 20 -21.31 -8.66 -23.22
N THR A 21 -21.14 -7.35 -23.39
CA THR A 21 -20.10 -6.66 -22.64
C THR A 21 -20.50 -6.87 -21.19
N LYS A 22 -19.78 -7.75 -20.47
CA LYS A 22 -19.79 -7.72 -19.01
C LYS A 22 -19.44 -6.29 -18.66
N GLU A 23 -20.44 -5.49 -18.32
CA GLU A 23 -20.25 -4.13 -17.90
C GLU A 23 -19.47 -4.22 -16.59
N PRO A 24 -18.15 -3.94 -16.61
CA PRO A 24 -17.25 -4.39 -15.56
C PRO A 24 -17.49 -3.65 -14.23
N LEU A 25 -18.43 -2.70 -14.20
CA LEU A 25 -18.72 -1.80 -13.10
C LEU A 25 -20.03 -2.12 -12.35
N ASN A 26 -20.95 -2.91 -12.92
CA ASN A 26 -22.28 -3.11 -12.32
C ASN A 26 -22.35 -4.25 -11.28
N ASN A 27 -21.25 -4.95 -10.99
CA ASN A 27 -21.19 -6.04 -10.01
C ASN A 27 -19.81 -6.15 -9.34
N ILE A 28 -19.09 -5.04 -9.18
CA ILE A 28 -17.83 -5.04 -8.41
C ILE A 28 -18.20 -5.25 -6.94
N ASN A 29 -17.82 -6.39 -6.38
CA ASN A 29 -17.96 -6.61 -4.94
C ASN A 29 -16.99 -5.70 -4.16
N GLU A 30 -17.23 -5.47 -2.85
CA GLU A 30 -16.37 -4.58 -2.05
C GLU A 30 -14.88 -5.00 -2.12
N ASP A 31 -14.60 -6.28 -2.32
CA ASP A 31 -13.23 -6.83 -2.41
C ASP A 31 -12.55 -6.49 -3.73
N GLU A 32 -13.27 -6.54 -4.85
CA GLU A 32 -12.82 -6.17 -6.18
C GLU A 32 -12.62 -4.65 -6.33
N SER A 33 -13.22 -3.85 -5.43
CA SER A 33 -12.99 -2.41 -5.37
C SER A 33 -11.68 -2.00 -4.68
N ARG A 34 -11.04 -2.92 -3.93
CA ARG A 34 -9.81 -2.63 -3.19
C ARG A 34 -8.59 -2.77 -4.10
N ILE A 35 -7.71 -1.79 -4.00
CA ILE A 35 -6.47 -1.72 -4.76
C ILE A 35 -5.31 -1.96 -3.80
N TYR A 36 -4.47 -2.92 -4.15
CA TYR A 36 -3.27 -3.30 -3.44
C TYR A 36 -2.06 -2.87 -4.27
N ILE A 37 -1.16 -2.10 -3.67
CA ILE A 37 0.02 -1.57 -4.33
C ILE A 37 1.24 -1.95 -3.50
N THR A 38 2.24 -2.51 -4.15
CA THR A 38 3.55 -2.79 -3.54
C THR A 38 4.63 -2.18 -4.40
N ASN A 39 5.57 -1.51 -3.77
CA ASN A 39 6.79 -1.00 -4.40
C ASN A 39 7.98 -1.38 -3.52
N TYR A 40 9.15 -1.52 -4.13
CA TYR A 40 10.35 -1.93 -3.41
C TYR A 40 11.61 -1.45 -4.11
N ASP A 41 12.66 -1.22 -3.31
CA ASP A 41 14.00 -0.94 -3.80
C ASP A 41 14.61 -2.20 -4.38
N SER A 42 14.75 -2.25 -5.71
CA SER A 42 15.36 -3.38 -6.42
C SER A 42 16.85 -3.58 -6.10
N THR A 43 17.49 -2.62 -5.44
CA THR A 43 18.87 -2.73 -4.99
C THR A 43 18.98 -3.24 -3.55
N ALA A 44 17.88 -3.30 -2.81
CA ALA A 44 17.86 -3.82 -1.44
C ALA A 44 17.99 -5.35 -1.43
N SER A 45 18.89 -5.85 -0.59
CA SER A 45 19.05 -7.28 -0.36
C SER A 45 18.18 -7.71 0.83
N PHE A 46 16.93 -8.06 0.56
CA PHE A 46 15.96 -8.40 1.62
C PHE A 46 16.36 -9.60 2.49
N SER A 47 17.23 -10.48 1.97
CA SER A 47 17.78 -11.61 2.70
C SER A 47 18.92 -11.22 3.66
N ALA A 48 19.51 -10.01 3.51
CA ALA A 48 20.55 -9.50 4.40
C ALA A 48 19.99 -8.94 5.72
N TYR A 49 18.70 -8.61 5.76
CA TYR A 49 17.98 -8.26 6.98
C TYR A 49 17.52 -9.53 7.70
N LYS A 50 17.63 -9.56 9.03
CA LYS A 50 17.28 -10.71 9.87
C LYS A 50 16.27 -10.34 10.95
N THR A 51 16.34 -9.12 11.44
CA THR A 51 15.51 -8.63 12.54
C THR A 51 14.64 -7.47 12.09
N PHE A 52 13.51 -7.30 12.76
CA PHE A 52 12.66 -6.13 12.55
C PHE A 52 12.06 -5.66 13.87
N SER A 53 11.71 -4.38 13.90
CA SER A 53 10.78 -3.82 14.86
C SER A 53 9.67 -3.09 14.10
N ILE A 54 8.54 -2.91 14.76
CA ILE A 54 7.38 -2.18 14.22
C ILE A 54 6.97 -1.12 15.24
N VAL A 55 6.46 -0.02 14.73
CA VAL A 55 5.90 1.08 15.54
C VAL A 55 4.87 0.56 16.55
N ASP A 56 4.83 1.22 17.71
CA ASP A 56 3.90 0.94 18.81
C ASP A 56 2.47 1.47 18.58
N SER A 57 2.32 2.35 17.58
CA SER A 57 1.08 3.03 17.23
C SER A 57 1.05 3.34 15.74
N VAL A 58 -0.10 3.76 15.24
CA VAL A 58 -0.31 4.07 13.83
C VAL A 58 -0.37 5.58 13.63
N SER A 59 0.35 6.10 12.64
CA SER A 59 0.25 7.51 12.25
C SER A 59 -1.09 7.76 11.57
N VAL A 60 -1.89 8.69 12.07
CA VAL A 60 -3.12 9.13 11.41
C VAL A 60 -2.83 10.43 10.70
N ILE A 61 -2.84 10.37 9.38
CA ILE A 61 -2.52 11.48 8.50
C ILE A 61 -3.81 11.94 7.84
N ASN A 62 -4.12 13.22 7.95
CA ASN A 62 -5.28 13.83 7.32
C ASN A 62 -4.85 15.07 6.55
N ASN A 63 -5.25 15.18 5.28
CA ASN A 63 -4.95 16.33 4.41
C ASN A 63 -3.47 16.73 4.48
N ASN A 64 -2.62 15.73 4.37
CA ASN A 64 -1.18 15.87 4.32
C ASN A 64 -0.50 16.32 5.61
N GLN A 65 -1.16 16.14 6.75
CA GLN A 65 -0.65 16.48 8.07
C GLN A 65 -0.82 15.30 9.03
N LEU A 66 0.18 15.03 9.87
CA LEU A 66 -0.04 14.15 11.02
C LEU A 66 -1.05 14.82 11.95
N THR A 67 -2.11 14.08 12.28
CA THR A 67 -3.12 14.54 13.24
C THR A 67 -2.94 13.89 14.61
N GLN A 68 -2.54 12.62 14.65
CA GLN A 68 -2.34 11.88 15.89
C GLN A 68 -1.58 10.57 15.66
N LYS A 69 -1.10 9.98 16.75
CA LYS A 69 -0.71 8.57 16.84
C LYS A 69 -1.84 7.81 17.53
N ALA A 70 -2.32 6.72 16.93
CA ALA A 70 -3.50 6.00 17.41
C ALA A 70 -3.24 4.50 17.55
N ILE A 71 -3.97 3.86 18.47
CA ILE A 71 -3.98 2.41 18.66
C ILE A 71 -5.41 1.91 18.86
N THR A 72 -6.25 2.10 17.84
CA THR A 72 -7.60 1.50 17.81
C THR A 72 -7.55 -0.02 17.63
N ASP A 73 -8.68 -0.71 17.79
CA ASP A 73 -8.76 -2.17 17.51
C ASP A 73 -8.32 -2.51 16.08
N TYR A 74 -8.64 -1.65 15.12
CA TYR A 74 -8.15 -1.77 13.75
C TYR A 74 -6.62 -1.65 13.68
N ASP A 75 -6.05 -0.62 14.33
CA ASP A 75 -4.60 -0.35 14.32
C ASP A 75 -3.82 -1.49 14.97
N ALA A 76 -4.31 -2.00 16.09
CA ALA A 76 -3.73 -3.15 16.80
C ALA A 76 -3.80 -4.43 15.95
N ALA A 77 -4.91 -4.67 15.26
CA ALA A 77 -5.06 -5.80 14.35
C ALA A 77 -4.07 -5.73 13.17
N VAL A 78 -3.87 -4.54 12.59
CA VAL A 78 -2.88 -4.31 11.52
C VAL A 78 -1.48 -4.61 12.03
N ILE A 79 -1.06 -4.03 13.15
CA ILE A 79 0.27 -4.26 13.73
C ILE A 79 0.49 -5.74 14.01
N ALA A 80 -0.50 -6.43 14.60
CA ALA A 80 -0.42 -7.86 14.88
C ALA A 80 -0.29 -8.71 13.60
N ALA A 81 -1.09 -8.41 12.57
CA ALA A 81 -1.04 -9.10 11.29
C ALA A 81 0.30 -8.89 10.55
N VAL A 82 0.84 -7.66 10.58
CA VAL A 82 2.17 -7.37 10.02
C VAL A 82 3.27 -8.12 10.75
N LYS A 83 3.25 -8.15 12.09
CA LYS A 83 4.20 -8.96 12.89
C LYS A 83 4.16 -10.43 12.49
N ALA A 84 2.96 -11.00 12.37
CA ALA A 84 2.78 -12.39 11.97
C ALA A 84 3.34 -12.66 10.56
N ARG A 85 3.06 -11.77 9.60
CA ARG A 85 3.54 -11.93 8.22
C ARG A 85 5.04 -11.73 8.08
N MET A 86 5.64 -10.75 8.77
CA MET A 86 7.10 -10.60 8.84
C MET A 86 7.77 -11.86 9.42
N GLY A 87 7.18 -12.44 10.48
CA GLY A 87 7.64 -13.71 11.04
C GLY A 87 7.56 -14.88 10.06
N GLN A 88 6.47 -14.98 9.29
CA GLN A 88 6.32 -15.99 8.22
C GLN A 88 7.33 -15.79 7.09
N GLN A 89 7.75 -14.55 6.82
CA GLN A 89 8.83 -14.23 5.88
C GLN A 89 10.24 -14.48 6.45
N GLY A 90 10.34 -15.01 7.68
CA GLY A 90 11.59 -15.41 8.31
C GLY A 90 12.31 -14.31 9.09
N TYR A 91 11.70 -13.14 9.27
CA TYR A 91 12.27 -12.07 10.08
C TYR A 91 11.96 -12.26 11.57
N THR A 92 12.93 -11.95 12.43
CA THR A 92 12.77 -12.05 13.89
C THR A 92 12.35 -10.71 14.49
N LEU A 93 11.24 -10.69 15.23
CA LEU A 93 10.82 -9.49 15.97
C LEU A 93 11.77 -9.24 17.14
N VAL A 94 12.35 -8.05 17.21
CA VAL A 94 13.17 -7.59 18.34
C VAL A 94 12.62 -6.28 18.90
N ASN A 95 13.03 -5.92 20.11
CA ASN A 95 12.74 -4.58 20.63
C ASN A 95 13.50 -3.53 19.82
N LYS A 96 12.90 -2.35 19.69
CA LYS A 96 13.49 -1.22 18.97
C LYS A 96 14.89 -0.84 19.48
N SER A 97 15.14 -1.03 20.78
CA SER A 97 16.42 -0.76 21.44
C SER A 97 17.49 -1.85 21.21
N GLN A 98 17.21 -2.85 20.38
CA GLN A 98 18.13 -3.94 20.05
C GLN A 98 18.65 -3.83 18.61
N ASP A 99 18.68 -2.61 18.07
CA ASP A 99 19.20 -2.28 16.74
C ASP A 99 18.63 -3.19 15.63
N PRO A 100 17.30 -3.20 15.42
CA PRO A 100 16.68 -4.00 14.36
C PRO A 100 17.21 -3.63 12.98
N ASP A 101 17.35 -4.62 12.09
CA ASP A 101 17.75 -4.36 10.70
C ASP A 101 16.68 -3.55 9.94
N LEU A 102 15.40 -3.84 10.21
CA LEU A 102 14.25 -3.20 9.58
C LEU A 102 13.35 -2.48 10.59
N GLY A 103 12.98 -1.24 10.27
CA GLY A 103 11.92 -0.49 10.95
C GLY A 103 10.63 -0.53 10.15
N ILE A 104 9.53 -0.98 10.74
CA ILE A 104 8.23 -1.02 10.07
C ILE A 104 7.34 0.10 10.59
N ASN A 105 6.96 1.02 9.70
CA ASN A 105 6.00 2.07 9.97
C ASN A 105 4.62 1.68 9.46
N VAL A 106 3.57 2.11 10.17
CA VAL A 106 2.18 1.92 9.78
C VAL A 106 1.45 3.26 9.85
N SER A 107 0.67 3.56 8.82
CA SER A 107 -0.09 4.80 8.71
C SER A 107 -1.50 4.59 8.16
N ARG A 108 -2.47 5.33 8.71
CA ARG A 108 -3.77 5.58 8.09
C ARG A 108 -3.72 6.95 7.43
N ILE A 109 -4.03 6.99 6.14
CA ILE A 109 -3.97 8.21 5.35
C ILE A 109 -5.38 8.55 4.89
N TYR A 110 -5.81 9.76 5.22
CA TYR A 110 -7.06 10.38 4.80
C TYR A 110 -6.71 11.62 3.98
N ASN A 111 -7.36 11.79 2.83
CA ASN A 111 -7.25 13.01 2.06
C ASN A 111 -8.63 13.42 1.56
N THR A 112 -9.18 14.45 2.19
CA THR A 112 -10.49 15.00 1.87
C THR A 112 -10.42 16.19 0.90
N SER A 113 -9.25 16.81 0.75
CA SER A 113 -9.10 18.05 -0.02
C SER A 113 -8.71 17.84 -1.48
N THR A 114 -7.77 16.93 -1.76
CA THR A 114 -7.29 16.66 -3.13
C THR A 114 -7.58 15.24 -3.59
N GLY A 115 -7.89 14.34 -2.64
CA GLY A 115 -8.06 12.92 -2.92
C GLY A 115 -6.81 12.27 -3.53
N ILE A 116 -5.62 12.86 -3.33
CA ILE A 116 -4.35 12.42 -3.94
C ILE A 116 -3.23 12.45 -2.88
N VAL A 117 -2.48 11.35 -2.76
CA VAL A 117 -1.27 11.26 -1.92
C VAL A 117 -0.05 11.12 -2.82
N SER A 118 0.94 11.98 -2.61
CA SER A 118 2.27 11.91 -3.24
C SER A 118 3.23 11.33 -2.22
N TYR A 119 3.82 10.17 -2.51
CA TYR A 119 4.71 9.49 -1.57
C TYR A 119 6.05 10.21 -1.32
N PRO A 120 6.71 10.77 -2.35
CA PRO A 120 7.90 11.60 -2.14
C PRO A 120 7.64 12.76 -1.17
N ASP A 121 6.46 13.38 -1.25
CA ASP A 121 6.04 14.44 -0.32
C ASP A 121 5.62 13.88 1.05
N TYR A 122 5.00 12.69 1.09
CA TYR A 122 4.57 12.01 2.32
C TYR A 122 5.71 11.77 3.32
N TRP A 123 6.89 11.39 2.85
CA TRP A 123 7.98 11.01 3.74
C TRP A 123 8.82 12.17 4.29
N GLY A 124 8.81 13.33 3.63
CA GLY A 124 9.62 14.49 4.02
C GLY A 124 8.84 15.78 4.25
N ALA A 125 7.65 15.92 3.67
CA ALA A 125 6.85 17.15 3.70
C ALA A 125 5.55 17.04 4.52
N TYR A 126 5.09 15.83 4.84
CA TYR A 126 3.98 15.67 5.77
C TYR A 126 4.52 15.87 7.18
N TYR A 127 4.31 17.06 7.73
CA TYR A 127 4.66 17.40 9.11
C TYR A 127 4.14 16.30 10.05
N GLY A 128 5.06 15.51 10.62
CA GLY A 128 4.76 14.43 11.56
C GLY A 128 4.67 13.00 10.98
N TYR A 129 5.19 12.71 9.78
CA TYR A 129 5.65 11.34 9.53
C TYR A 129 6.61 10.91 10.65
N TRP A 130 6.75 9.60 10.91
CA TRP A 130 7.57 9.10 12.03
C TRP A 130 8.94 9.77 12.08
N ASP A 131 9.26 10.50 13.14
CA ASP A 131 10.57 11.15 13.24
C ASP A 131 11.68 10.07 13.22
N PRO A 132 12.75 10.21 12.42
CA PRO A 132 13.90 9.30 12.45
C PRO A 132 14.50 9.09 13.84
N PHE A 133 14.36 10.07 14.74
CA PHE A 133 14.67 9.94 16.17
C PHE A 133 13.93 8.78 16.84
N TYR A 134 12.70 8.48 16.42
CA TYR A 134 11.97 7.30 16.91
C TYR A 134 12.78 6.04 16.73
N TRP A 135 13.46 5.89 15.59
CA TRP A 135 14.29 4.73 15.25
C TRP A 135 15.74 4.81 15.76
N GLY A 136 16.07 5.84 16.56
CA GLY A 136 17.42 6.01 17.11
C GLY A 136 18.37 6.86 16.26
N TYR A 137 17.86 7.55 15.23
CA TYR A 137 18.66 8.33 14.29
C TYR A 137 18.33 9.83 14.36
N PRO A 138 18.72 10.55 15.44
CA PRO A 138 18.50 11.99 15.55
C PRO A 138 19.18 12.75 14.41
N GLY A 139 18.45 13.69 13.79
CA GLY A 139 18.98 14.54 12.72
C GLY A 139 19.18 13.83 11.38
N TYR A 140 18.70 12.59 11.26
CA TYR A 140 18.57 11.92 9.97
C TYR A 140 17.28 12.38 9.29
N GLY A 141 17.26 12.29 7.96
CA GLY A 141 16.03 12.35 7.17
C GLY A 141 15.66 10.96 6.67
N TYR A 142 14.69 10.93 5.77
CA TYR A 142 14.41 9.73 5.00
C TYR A 142 14.86 9.85 3.54
N GLY A 143 15.24 8.73 2.96
CA GLY A 143 15.62 8.59 1.55
C GLY A 143 14.77 7.53 0.88
N PHE A 144 13.79 7.96 0.08
CA PHE A 144 12.92 7.03 -0.62
C PHE A 144 13.15 7.10 -2.14
N PRO A 145 13.18 5.96 -2.83
CA PRO A 145 13.21 5.92 -4.29
C PRO A 145 12.14 6.79 -4.97
N ALA A 146 12.54 7.48 -6.05
CA ALA A 146 11.69 8.43 -6.76
C ALA A 146 10.48 7.80 -7.48
N TYR A 147 10.45 6.48 -7.67
CA TYR A 147 9.36 5.79 -8.36
C TYR A 147 8.16 5.47 -7.45
N TYR A 148 8.28 5.65 -6.12
CA TYR A 148 7.11 5.56 -5.25
C TYR A 148 6.13 6.66 -5.66
N GLY A 149 4.99 6.24 -6.24
CA GLY A 149 4.17 7.11 -7.07
C GLY A 149 3.18 8.00 -6.32
N THR A 150 2.30 8.61 -7.11
CA THR A 150 1.16 9.41 -6.63
C THR A 150 -0.12 8.58 -6.76
N TYR A 151 -0.89 8.46 -5.66
CA TYR A 151 -2.08 7.62 -5.60
C TYR A 151 -3.33 8.41 -5.22
N GLN A 152 -4.40 8.23 -6.00
CA GLN A 152 -5.72 8.75 -5.64
C GLN A 152 -6.32 7.99 -4.46
N ILE A 153 -6.78 8.68 -3.42
CA ILE A 153 -7.36 8.07 -2.22
C ILE A 153 -8.65 8.81 -1.89
N ARG A 154 -9.77 8.09 -1.92
CA ARG A 154 -11.11 8.65 -1.65
C ARG A 154 -11.66 8.22 -0.28
N GLU A 155 -11.53 6.95 0.04
CA GLU A 155 -12.04 6.36 1.30
C GLU A 155 -10.96 6.27 2.40
N GLY A 156 -9.73 6.66 2.05
CA GLY A 156 -8.53 6.50 2.86
C GLY A 156 -7.64 5.37 2.36
N ALA A 157 -6.44 5.27 2.95
CA ALA A 157 -5.48 4.24 2.66
C ALA A 157 -4.76 3.76 3.93
N LEU A 158 -4.45 2.47 3.96
CA LEU A 158 -3.46 1.89 4.86
C LEU A 158 -2.11 1.91 4.13
N SER A 159 -1.07 2.47 4.75
CA SER A 159 0.32 2.38 4.29
C SER A 159 1.16 1.61 5.31
N ILE A 160 2.04 0.75 4.80
CA ILE A 160 3.02 -0.01 5.57
C ILE A 160 4.36 0.19 4.87
N ASP A 161 5.31 0.79 5.58
CA ASP A 161 6.59 1.20 5.03
C ASP A 161 7.70 0.44 5.78
N ALA A 162 8.59 -0.25 5.06
CA ALA A 162 9.77 -0.89 5.61
C ALA A 162 11.00 -0.01 5.38
N LEU A 163 11.71 0.27 6.47
CA LEU A 163 12.87 1.14 6.54
C LEU A 163 14.13 0.32 6.78
N ASP A 164 15.18 0.59 6.03
CA ASP A 164 16.51 0.05 6.26
C ASP A 164 17.21 0.84 7.36
N LEU A 165 17.24 0.25 8.55
CA LEU A 165 17.95 0.79 9.71
C LEU A 165 19.39 0.25 9.76
N LYS A 166 19.63 -0.95 9.23
CA LYS A 166 20.95 -1.58 9.15
C LYS A 166 21.99 -0.70 8.48
N ASP A 167 21.62 -0.08 7.35
CA ASP A 167 22.53 0.71 6.50
C ASP A 167 22.27 2.24 6.57
N ALA A 168 21.54 2.70 7.60
CA ALA A 168 21.31 4.12 7.85
C ALA A 168 22.59 4.80 8.36
N GLY A 169 23.47 5.31 7.48
CA GLY A 169 24.72 5.91 7.95
C GLY A 169 25.48 6.86 7.02
N ALA A 170 25.50 6.64 5.70
CA ALA A 170 26.43 7.37 4.83
C ALA A 170 25.99 8.81 4.49
N ASP A 171 24.69 9.04 4.33
CA ASP A 171 24.12 10.32 3.86
C ASP A 171 23.12 10.93 4.85
N LYS A 172 23.10 10.41 6.09
CA LYS A 172 22.10 10.74 7.13
C LYS A 172 20.66 10.53 6.66
N LYS A 173 20.41 9.52 5.83
CA LYS A 173 19.05 9.11 5.44
C LYS A 173 18.77 7.67 5.80
N ILE A 174 17.62 7.44 6.42
CA ILE A 174 17.03 6.11 6.54
C ILE A 174 16.34 5.79 5.22
N LYS A 175 16.72 4.69 4.57
CA LYS A 175 16.14 4.33 3.27
C LYS A 175 14.82 3.60 3.42
N GLY A 176 13.85 3.91 2.58
CA GLY A 176 12.65 3.08 2.43
C GLY A 176 12.83 2.00 1.40
N VAL A 177 12.86 0.75 1.84
CA VAL A 177 13.16 -0.40 0.97
C VAL A 177 11.93 -1.12 0.47
N TRP A 178 10.79 -1.01 1.17
CA TRP A 178 9.52 -1.57 0.72
C TRP A 178 8.34 -0.71 1.18
N MET A 179 7.29 -0.67 0.37
CA MET A 179 6.04 0.04 0.64
C MET A 179 4.88 -0.84 0.21
N GLY A 180 3.92 -1.06 1.11
CA GLY A 180 2.63 -1.67 0.84
C GLY A 180 1.50 -0.69 1.12
N LEU A 181 0.63 -0.46 0.14
CA LEU A 181 -0.54 0.40 0.26
C LEU A 181 -1.81 -0.37 -0.10
N VAL A 182 -2.84 -0.19 0.73
CA VAL A 182 -4.21 -0.65 0.46
C VAL A 182 -5.14 0.54 0.45
N ARG A 183 -6.00 0.65 -0.56
CA ARG A 183 -7.07 1.65 -0.63
C ARG A 183 -8.35 1.06 -1.20
N GLY A 184 -9.47 1.76 -1.00
CA GLY A 184 -10.79 1.35 -1.50
C GLY A 184 -11.71 0.88 -0.38
N SER A 185 -12.83 0.26 -0.77
CA SER A 185 -13.97 0.11 0.14
C SER A 185 -13.61 -0.77 1.32
N GLY A 186 -13.99 -0.32 2.51
CA GLY A 186 -13.73 -1.05 3.75
C GLY A 186 -12.26 -1.17 4.12
N VAL A 187 -11.37 -0.31 3.61
CA VAL A 187 -9.92 -0.32 3.94
C VAL A 187 -9.67 -0.29 5.46
N PHE A 188 -10.51 0.42 6.22
CA PHE A 188 -10.41 0.51 7.69
C PHE A 188 -11.37 -0.42 8.44
N ARG A 189 -11.93 -1.45 7.80
CA ARG A 189 -12.72 -2.49 8.48
C ARG A 189 -11.77 -3.55 9.03
N THR A 190 -11.77 -3.75 10.35
CA THR A 190 -10.87 -4.71 11.03
C THR A 190 -10.97 -6.13 10.47
N ALA A 191 -12.17 -6.57 10.07
CA ALA A 191 -12.38 -7.90 9.47
C ALA A 191 -11.58 -8.11 8.17
N ASN A 192 -11.25 -7.04 7.45
CA ASN A 192 -10.53 -7.11 6.17
C ASN A 192 -9.00 -7.11 6.36
N VAL A 193 -8.50 -6.80 7.55
CA VAL A 193 -7.06 -6.68 7.84
C VAL A 193 -6.27 -7.94 7.42
N PRO A 194 -6.68 -9.18 7.76
CA PRO A 194 -5.93 -10.36 7.34
C PRO A 194 -5.79 -10.45 5.82
N GLY A 195 -6.86 -10.19 5.07
CA GLY A 195 -6.85 -10.14 3.61
C GLY A 195 -5.90 -9.06 3.09
N HIS A 196 -5.98 -7.85 3.66
CA HIS A 196 -5.10 -6.74 3.29
C HIS A 196 -3.61 -7.08 3.44
N ILE A 197 -3.21 -7.56 4.61
CA ILE A 197 -1.80 -7.84 4.88
C ILE A 197 -1.33 -9.05 4.05
N ASN A 198 -2.15 -10.09 3.91
CA ASN A 198 -1.80 -11.24 3.07
C ASN A 198 -1.56 -10.81 1.62
N SER A 199 -2.48 -10.06 1.02
CA SER A 199 -2.35 -9.60 -0.37
C SER A 199 -1.08 -8.77 -0.59
N LEU A 200 -0.72 -7.86 0.32
CA LEU A 200 0.51 -7.07 0.19
C LEU A 200 1.77 -7.95 0.24
N PHE A 201 1.84 -8.89 1.18
CA PHE A 201 3.01 -9.75 1.36
C PHE A 201 3.11 -10.85 0.31
N ASP A 202 1.98 -11.40 -0.16
CA ASP A 202 1.94 -12.43 -1.21
C ASP A 202 2.39 -11.86 -2.57
N GLN A 203 2.06 -10.59 -2.85
CA GLN A 203 2.61 -9.86 -4.01
C GLN A 203 4.09 -9.52 -3.87
N SER A 204 4.65 -9.65 -2.67
CA SER A 204 6.02 -9.28 -2.32
C SER A 204 6.87 -10.50 -1.98
N GLY A 205 6.83 -11.55 -2.82
CA GLY A 205 7.58 -12.80 -2.57
C GLY A 205 9.10 -12.64 -2.43
N TYR A 206 9.65 -11.49 -2.87
CA TYR A 206 11.05 -11.10 -2.67
C TYR A 206 11.35 -10.58 -1.25
N PHE A 207 10.35 -10.10 -0.51
CA PHE A 207 10.51 -9.51 0.81
C PHE A 207 10.55 -10.59 1.91
N LYS A 208 11.66 -11.33 1.97
CA LYS A 208 11.89 -12.40 2.94
C LYS A 208 13.36 -12.59 3.31
N ALA A 209 13.62 -13.06 4.54
CA ALA A 209 14.95 -13.20 5.13
C ALA A 209 15.78 -14.36 4.53
N ASN A 210 15.10 -15.38 4.02
CA ASN A 210 15.69 -16.60 3.47
C ASN A 210 15.23 -16.75 2.01
N GLN A 211 16.06 -16.24 1.09
CA GLN A 211 15.96 -16.54 -0.34
C GLN A 211 16.96 -17.62 -0.69
#